data_AF-M7TN57-F1
#
_entry.id   AF-M7TN57-F1
#
_cell.length_a   1.000
_cell.length_b   1.000
_cell.length_c   1.000
_cell.angle_alpha   90.00
_cell.angle_beta   90.00
_cell.angle_gamma   90.00
#
_symmetry.space_group_name_H-M   'P 1'
#
loop_
_entity.id
_entity.type
_entity.pdbx_description
1 polymer ?
#
loop_
_entity_poly.entity_id
_entity_poly.type
_entity_poly.pdbx_seq_one_letter_code
_entity_poly.pdbx_strand_id
1 'polypeptide(L)'
;MQFSTAFALAAFTGFSIAAPALKDRYIKGQCGVHVTQYQKNENGVGADYKFDVRILDAGGNTIGLDIGHAIPNFQSAAIASALDYLLIVTAGSVDQDPVQFAYAGYTFSSSSGCSTGGYEDGNREMDCGFSC
;
A
#
# COMPACT_ATOMS: atom_id res chain seq x y z
N MET A 1 -63.78 -15.67 29.47
CA MET A 1 -64.24 -15.53 28.07
C MET A 1 -63.03 -15.13 27.24
N GLN A 2 -62.85 -15.81 26.11
CA GLN A 2 -61.72 -15.72 25.18
C GLN A 2 -61.36 -14.27 24.81
N PHE A 3 -60.06 -14.00 24.66
CA PHE A 3 -59.61 -13.05 23.65
C PHE A 3 -58.53 -13.69 22.80
N SER A 4 -58.86 -13.75 21.51
CA SER A 4 -58.18 -14.45 20.44
C SER A 4 -56.93 -13.71 19.97
N THR A 5 -56.02 -14.51 19.43
CA THR A 5 -54.81 -14.21 18.65
C THR A 5 -54.92 -13.09 17.63
N ALA A 6 -53.83 -12.34 17.45
CA ALA A 6 -53.42 -11.84 16.14
C ALA A 6 -51.87 -11.72 16.09
N PHE A 7 -51.22 -12.71 15.47
CA PHE A 7 -49.84 -12.59 15.00
C PHE A 7 -49.88 -11.79 13.69
N ALA A 8 -49.38 -10.56 13.70
CA ALA A 8 -49.17 -9.78 12.49
C ALA A 8 -47.82 -10.21 11.86
N LEU A 9 -47.89 -10.95 10.76
CA LEU A 9 -46.77 -11.16 9.84
C LEU A 9 -46.54 -9.84 9.08
N ALA A 10 -45.55 -9.06 9.49
CA ALA A 10 -45.03 -7.97 8.69
C ALA A 10 -44.19 -8.56 7.54
N ALA A 11 -44.72 -8.51 6.33
CA ALA A 11 -43.96 -8.78 5.12
C ALA A 11 -42.97 -7.62 4.90
N PHE A 12 -41.69 -7.86 5.17
CA PHE A 12 -40.62 -6.99 4.71
C PHE A 12 -40.48 -7.17 3.19
N THR A 13 -41.23 -6.39 2.43
CA THR A 13 -40.95 -6.22 1.00
C THR A 13 -39.55 -5.62 0.88
N GLY A 14 -38.63 -6.43 0.36
CA GLY A 14 -37.23 -6.09 0.22
C GLY A 14 -37.05 -4.81 -0.57
N PHE A 15 -36.69 -3.74 0.15
CA PHE A 15 -35.82 -2.72 -0.42
C PHE A 15 -34.46 -3.38 -0.58
N SER A 16 -34.20 -3.97 -1.77
CA SER A 16 -32.83 -4.09 -2.24
C SER A 16 -32.32 -2.67 -2.43
N ILE A 17 -31.77 -2.10 -1.35
CA ILE A 17 -30.80 -1.04 -1.45
C ILE A 17 -29.65 -1.72 -2.19
N ALA A 18 -29.63 -1.60 -3.51
CA ALA A 18 -28.40 -1.87 -4.25
C ALA A 18 -27.37 -0.97 -3.57
N ALA A 19 -26.45 -1.57 -2.82
CA ALA A 19 -25.30 -0.85 -2.32
C ALA A 19 -24.74 -0.10 -3.54
N PRO A 20 -24.46 1.21 -3.41
CA PRO A 20 -23.86 1.94 -4.53
C PRO A 20 -22.68 1.09 -5.00
N ALA A 21 -22.71 0.70 -6.29
CA ALA A 21 -21.60 -0.02 -6.88
C ALA A 21 -20.35 0.74 -6.47
N LEU A 22 -19.43 0.07 -5.75
CA LEU A 22 -18.18 0.67 -5.31
C LEU A 22 -17.56 1.30 -6.55
N LYS A 23 -17.69 2.63 -6.65
CA LYS A 23 -17.01 3.44 -7.65
C LYS A 23 -15.55 3.02 -7.61
N ASP A 24 -14.92 2.81 -8.76
CA ASP A 24 -13.56 2.29 -8.87
C ASP A 24 -12.68 2.94 -7.80
N ARG A 25 -12.12 2.12 -6.89
CA ARG A 25 -11.40 2.59 -5.70
C ARG A 25 -10.14 3.38 -6.05
N TYR A 26 -9.66 3.23 -7.29
CA TYR A 26 -8.49 3.88 -7.87
C TYR A 26 -8.58 3.84 -9.41
N ILE A 27 -7.80 4.69 -10.09
CA ILE A 27 -7.69 4.68 -11.56
C ILE A 27 -6.68 3.60 -11.98
N LYS A 28 -7.16 2.59 -12.72
CA LYS A 28 -6.35 1.51 -13.29
C LYS A 28 -5.42 2.00 -14.41
N GLY A 29 -4.30 1.32 -14.60
CA GLY A 29 -3.29 1.57 -15.62
C GLY A 29 -1.87 1.44 -15.03
N GLN A 30 -1.04 2.42 -15.32
CA GLN A 30 0.31 2.49 -14.78
C GLN A 30 0.29 3.19 -13.42
N CYS A 31 0.25 2.41 -12.34
CA CYS A 31 0.44 2.94 -10.98
C CYS A 31 1.90 3.31 -10.71
N GLY A 32 2.07 4.17 -9.71
CA GLY A 32 3.37 4.56 -9.17
C GLY A 32 3.52 4.17 -7.71
N VAL A 33 4.75 3.98 -7.26
CA VAL A 33 5.10 4.05 -5.84
C VAL A 33 6.30 4.98 -5.69
N HIS A 34 6.15 5.96 -4.82
CA HIS A 34 7.22 6.83 -4.37
C HIS A 34 7.68 6.37 -2.98
N VAL A 35 8.98 6.17 -2.81
CA VAL A 35 9.57 5.65 -1.58
C VAL A 35 10.74 6.52 -1.16
N THR A 36 10.66 7.05 0.06
CA THR A 36 11.82 7.63 0.75
C THR A 36 12.39 6.57 1.68
N GLN A 37 13.63 6.17 1.47
CA GLN A 37 14.35 5.30 2.39
C GLN A 37 15.32 6.09 3.25
N TYR A 38 15.18 5.96 4.56
CA TYR A 38 16.06 6.56 5.55
C TYR A 38 17.19 5.61 5.92
N GLN A 39 18.43 6.08 5.81
CA GLN A 39 19.65 5.33 6.09
C GLN A 39 19.74 4.96 7.57
N LYS A 40 20.22 3.74 7.85
CA LYS A 40 20.46 3.29 9.22
C LYS A 40 21.48 4.16 9.92
N ASN A 41 21.29 4.34 11.22
CA ASN A 41 22.19 5.06 12.13
C ASN A 41 22.45 6.53 11.77
N GLU A 42 21.82 7.06 10.72
CA GLU A 42 21.82 8.47 10.37
C GLU A 42 20.57 9.14 10.94
N ASN A 43 20.65 10.43 11.28
CA ASN A 43 19.51 11.28 11.67
C ASN A 43 18.53 10.69 12.71
N GLY A 44 18.99 9.80 13.60
CA GLY A 44 18.14 9.15 14.60
C GLY A 44 17.19 8.06 14.06
N VAL A 45 17.45 7.55 12.84
CA VAL A 45 16.64 6.50 12.21
C VAL A 45 16.65 5.20 13.03
N GLY A 46 17.80 4.82 13.57
CA GLY A 46 18.00 3.59 14.34
C GLY A 46 18.72 2.51 13.53
N ALA A 47 18.68 1.27 14.04
CA ALA A 47 19.45 0.15 13.47
C ALA A 47 18.82 -0.48 12.21
N ASP A 48 17.53 -0.24 11.98
CA ASP A 48 16.78 -0.73 10.82
C ASP A 48 16.54 0.41 9.82
N TYR A 49 16.38 0.06 8.55
CA TYR A 49 15.96 1.05 7.55
C TYR A 49 14.52 1.45 7.85
N LYS A 50 14.23 2.74 7.69
CA LYS A 50 12.85 3.25 7.68
C LYS A 50 12.43 3.62 6.27
N PHE A 51 11.15 3.50 6.00
CA PHE A 51 10.57 3.80 4.70
C PHE A 51 9.32 4.66 4.87
N ASP A 52 9.25 5.72 4.07
CA ASP A 52 7.98 6.34 3.70
C ASP A 52 7.59 5.79 2.34
N VAL A 53 6.37 5.29 2.23
CA VAL A 53 5.85 4.64 1.01
C VAL A 53 4.54 5.31 0.63
N ARG A 54 4.51 5.92 -0.55
CA ARG A 54 3.31 6.53 -1.14
C ARG A 54 2.94 5.80 -2.42
N ILE A 55 1.74 5.22 -2.46
CA ILE A 55 1.21 4.50 -3.61
C ILE A 55 0.28 5.42 -4.39
N LEU A 56 0.51 5.54 -5.70
CA LEU A 56 -0.19 6.42 -6.63
C LEU A 56 -0.97 5.60 -7.66
N ASP A 57 -2.21 5.98 -7.92
CA ASP A 57 -2.98 5.41 -9.04
C ASP A 57 -2.50 5.94 -10.40
N ALA A 58 -3.07 5.45 -11.50
CA ALA A 58 -2.67 5.88 -12.85
C ALA A 58 -3.03 7.35 -13.17
N GLY A 59 -3.87 8.00 -12.36
CA GLY A 59 -4.13 9.43 -12.43
C GLY A 59 -3.19 10.27 -11.54
N GLY A 60 -2.26 9.63 -10.82
CA GLY A 60 -1.35 10.31 -9.89
C GLY A 60 -1.96 10.60 -8.51
N ASN A 61 -3.13 10.05 -8.19
CA ASN A 61 -3.74 10.24 -6.87
C ASN A 61 -3.09 9.31 -5.85
N THR A 62 -2.82 9.82 -4.64
CA THR A 62 -2.37 8.96 -3.54
C THR A 62 -3.51 8.06 -3.07
N ILE A 63 -3.29 6.75 -3.16
CA ILE A 63 -4.24 5.70 -2.78
C ILE A 63 -3.71 4.80 -1.65
N GLY A 64 -2.48 5.03 -1.20
CA GLY A 64 -1.87 4.38 -0.03
C GLY A 64 -0.71 5.21 0.49
N LEU A 65 -0.52 5.22 1.81
CA LEU A 65 0.54 5.97 2.48
C LEU A 65 0.94 5.24 3.77
N ASP A 66 2.23 4.98 3.92
CA ASP A 66 2.85 4.51 5.17
C ASP A 66 4.09 5.36 5.43
N ILE A 67 4.34 5.78 6.67
CA ILE A 67 5.37 6.75 7.02
C ILE A 67 6.20 6.22 8.18
N GLY A 68 7.52 6.26 8.04
CA GLY A 68 8.49 5.91 9.06
C GLY A 68 8.51 4.42 9.40
N HIS A 69 8.05 3.56 8.49
CA HIS A 69 7.95 2.13 8.72
C HIS A 69 9.35 1.50 8.80
N ALA A 70 9.71 0.98 9.98
CA ALA A 70 10.98 0.29 10.17
C ALA A 70 10.89 -1.14 9.65
N ILE A 71 11.79 -1.51 8.73
CA ILE A 71 11.86 -2.87 8.18
C ILE A 71 13.25 -3.46 8.51
N PRO A 72 13.32 -4.52 9.33
CA PRO A 72 14.59 -5.17 9.63
C PRO A 72 15.24 -5.82 8.41
N ASN A 73 16.53 -6.13 8.54
CA ASN A 73 17.32 -6.73 7.46
C ASN A 73 16.67 -7.99 6.91
N PHE A 74 16.48 -8.02 5.58
CA PHE A 74 15.89 -9.15 4.86
C PHE A 74 14.47 -9.51 5.30
N GLN A 75 13.78 -8.60 5.97
CA GLN A 75 12.36 -8.71 6.31
C GLN A 75 11.52 -7.88 5.35
N SER A 76 10.21 -8.17 5.36
CA SER A 76 9.23 -7.50 4.51
C SER A 76 8.16 -6.82 5.33
N ALA A 77 7.64 -5.70 4.82
CA ALA A 77 6.42 -5.07 5.27
C ALA A 77 5.35 -5.11 4.17
N ALA A 78 4.09 -5.20 4.59
CA ALA A 78 2.95 -5.16 3.68
C ALA A 78 2.26 -3.81 3.81
N ILE A 79 2.23 -3.06 2.72
CA ILE A 79 1.71 -1.69 2.66
C ILE A 79 0.29 -1.72 2.10
N ALA A 80 -0.65 -1.21 2.90
CA ALA A 80 -2.06 -1.14 2.54
C ALA A 80 -2.36 0.06 1.62
N SER A 81 -3.33 -0.12 0.73
CA SER A 81 -3.82 0.92 -0.17
C SER A 81 -5.24 0.62 -0.66
N ALA A 82 -5.76 1.44 -1.57
CA ALA A 82 -7.01 1.20 -2.28
C ALA A 82 -6.93 0.10 -3.37
N LEU A 83 -5.72 -0.40 -3.66
CA LEU A 83 -5.48 -1.49 -4.60
C LEU A 83 -6.09 -2.81 -4.12
N ASP A 84 -6.19 -3.77 -5.04
CA ASP A 84 -6.77 -5.09 -4.75
C ASP A 84 -5.84 -5.99 -3.91
N TYR A 85 -4.53 -5.73 -3.94
CA TYR A 85 -3.52 -6.47 -3.18
C TYR A 85 -2.61 -5.53 -2.38
N LEU A 86 -1.91 -6.09 -1.40
CA LEU A 86 -0.88 -5.37 -0.65
C LEU A 86 0.39 -5.21 -1.49
N LEU A 87 1.03 -4.05 -1.40
CA LEU A 87 2.39 -3.87 -1.89
C LEU A 87 3.35 -4.40 -0.83
N ILE A 88 4.23 -5.31 -1.20
CA ILE A 88 5.25 -5.83 -0.30
C ILE A 88 6.55 -5.07 -0.54
N VAL A 89 7.16 -4.56 0.52
CA VAL A 89 8.47 -3.90 0.51
C VAL A 89 9.43 -4.73 1.35
N THR A 90 10.59 -5.10 0.80
CA THR A 90 11.60 -5.89 1.50
C THR A 90 12.91 -5.11 1.58
N ALA A 91 13.43 -4.97 2.78
CA ALA A 91 14.68 -4.26 3.02
C ALA A 91 15.89 -5.18 2.80
N GLY A 92 16.95 -4.61 2.23
CA GLY A 92 18.28 -5.20 2.25
C GLY A 92 18.97 -5.05 3.62
N SER A 93 20.23 -5.46 3.68
CA SER A 93 21.06 -5.37 4.89
C SER A 93 22.01 -4.18 4.90
N VAL A 94 22.51 -3.78 3.72
CA VAL A 94 23.45 -2.67 3.54
C VAL A 94 22.96 -1.68 2.48
N ASP A 95 23.58 -0.51 2.39
CA ASP A 95 23.08 0.60 1.56
C ASP A 95 23.07 0.27 0.06
N GLN A 96 23.99 -0.60 -0.36
CA GLN A 96 24.10 -1.08 -1.73
C GLN A 96 23.07 -2.18 -2.06
N ASP A 97 22.43 -2.77 -1.05
CA ASP A 97 21.42 -3.79 -1.29
C ASP A 97 20.16 -3.13 -1.89
N PRO A 98 19.59 -3.72 -2.95
CA PRO A 98 18.36 -3.21 -3.53
C PRO A 98 17.18 -3.42 -2.59
N VAL A 99 16.27 -2.44 -2.56
CA VAL A 99 14.94 -2.62 -1.98
C VAL A 99 14.12 -3.43 -2.97
N GLN A 100 13.50 -4.51 -2.49
CA GLN A 100 12.65 -5.35 -3.33
C GLN A 100 11.19 -4.99 -3.12
N PHE A 101 10.44 -4.98 -4.21
CA PHE A 101 9.02 -4.70 -4.23
C PHE A 101 8.26 -5.85 -4.88
N ALA A 102 7.08 -6.16 -4.38
CA ALA A 102 6.19 -7.11 -5.01
C ALA A 102 4.73 -6.66 -4.93
N TYR A 103 4.00 -6.80 -6.03
CA TYR A 103 2.57 -6.52 -6.11
C TYR A 103 1.90 -7.52 -7.05
N ALA A 104 0.84 -8.18 -6.60
CA ALA A 104 0.07 -9.15 -7.39
C ALA A 104 0.92 -10.21 -8.13
N GLY A 105 2.03 -10.65 -7.51
CA GLY A 105 2.97 -11.63 -8.09
C GLY A 105 4.00 -11.04 -9.07
N TYR A 106 3.91 -9.75 -9.41
CA TYR A 106 4.94 -9.02 -10.13
C TYR A 106 6.00 -8.51 -9.15
N THR A 107 7.28 -8.67 -9.48
CA THR A 107 8.41 -8.25 -8.64
C THR A 107 9.29 -7.25 -9.37
N PHE A 108 9.73 -6.22 -8.66
CA PHE A 108 10.64 -5.19 -9.15
C PHE A 108 11.53 -4.70 -8.00
N SER A 109 12.53 -3.87 -8.28
CA SER A 109 13.49 -3.44 -7.26
C SER A 109 14.02 -2.04 -7.51
N SER A 110 14.62 -1.42 -6.48
CA SER A 110 15.32 -0.15 -6.62
C SER A 110 16.45 -0.18 -7.68
N SER A 111 16.98 -1.36 -8.00
CA SER A 111 17.98 -1.56 -9.07
C SER A 111 17.39 -1.87 -10.45
N SER A 112 16.12 -2.25 -10.54
CA SER A 112 15.47 -2.67 -11.78
C SER A 112 13.96 -2.46 -11.68
N GLY A 113 13.43 -1.51 -12.47
CA GLY A 113 12.02 -1.12 -12.45
C GLY A 113 11.71 0.16 -11.66
N CYS A 114 12.74 0.82 -11.13
CA CYS A 114 12.63 2.10 -10.43
C CYS A 114 13.67 3.10 -10.94
N SER A 115 13.33 4.38 -10.86
CA SER A 115 14.29 5.49 -10.85
C SER A 115 14.71 5.72 -9.40
N THR A 116 16.00 5.52 -9.10
CA THR A 116 16.52 5.57 -7.73
C THR A 116 17.62 6.62 -7.62
N GLY A 117 17.47 7.55 -6.67
CA GLY A 117 18.48 8.54 -6.31
C GLY A 117 19.57 7.98 -5.39
N GLY A 118 20.63 8.77 -5.21
CA GLY A 118 21.63 8.52 -4.17
C GLY A 118 21.08 8.86 -2.78
N TYR A 119 21.86 8.54 -1.75
CA TYR A 119 21.59 9.07 -0.41
C TYR A 119 22.03 10.53 -0.33
N GLU A 120 21.10 11.43 -0.03
CA GLU A 120 21.29 12.85 0.25
C GLU A 120 20.79 13.10 1.67
N ASP A 121 21.66 13.63 2.54
CA ASP A 121 21.37 13.86 3.97
C ASP A 121 20.76 12.63 4.68
N GLY A 122 21.28 11.44 4.37
CA GLY A 122 20.83 10.18 4.98
C GLY A 122 19.53 9.61 4.41
N ASN A 123 18.98 10.18 3.33
CA ASN A 123 17.75 9.69 2.70
C ASN A 123 17.97 9.42 1.21
N ARG A 124 17.33 8.40 0.65
CA ARG A 124 17.28 8.20 -0.80
C ARG A 124 15.84 8.10 -1.29
N GLU A 125 15.58 8.69 -2.44
CA GLU A 125 14.28 8.66 -3.10
C GLU A 125 14.24 7.60 -4.21
N MET A 126 13.10 6.93 -4.33
CA MET A 126 12.83 5.92 -5.35
C MET A 126 11.43 6.11 -5.92
N ASP A 127 11.33 6.14 -7.25
CA ASP A 127 10.07 6.17 -7.98
C ASP A 127 9.97 4.94 -8.87
N CYS A 128 8.98 4.08 -8.60
CA CYS A 128 8.78 2.84 -9.34
C CYS A 128 7.41 2.80 -10.00
N GLY A 129 7.32 2.16 -11.16
CA GLY A 129 6.07 1.96 -11.89
C GLY A 129 5.64 0.49 -11.91
N PHE A 130 4.34 0.24 -11.76
CA PHE A 130 3.78 -1.11 -11.89
C PHE A 130 2.35 -1.07 -12.44
N SER A 131 1.88 -2.20 -12.94
CA SER A 131 0.52 -2.32 -13.47
C SER A 131 -0.48 -2.54 -12.33
N CYS A 132 -1.56 -1.78 -12.35
CA CYS A 132 -2.72 -1.85 -11.49
C CYS A 132 -3.99 -1.56 -12.31
#